data_AF-A0A6L7MC82-F1
#
_entry.id   AF-A0A6L7MC82-F1
#
_cell.length_a   1.000
_cell.length_b   1.000
_cell.length_c   1.000
_cell.angle_alpha   90.00
_cell.angle_beta   90.00
_cell.angle_gamma   90.00
#
_symmetry.space_group_name_H-M   'P 1'
#
loop_
_entity.id
_entity.type
_entity.pdbx_description
1 polymer ?
#
loop_
_entity_poly.entity_id
_entity_poly.type
_entity_poly.pdbx_seq_one_letter_code
_entity_poly.pdbx_strand_id
1 'polypeptide(L)'
;MTVPKAGNYERFFMSDDWSDEDARKAAVEEGITLTDDHFEMLHALQEYYSKHDINMINMRELHDALEEKFHYKGGMKYLYDLFPGGPVAQGCRIAGLHVPTGAVDKGFGSVA
;
A
#
# COMPACT_ATOMS: atom_id res chain seq x y z
N MET A 1 19.51 -22.59 24.93
CA MET A 1 18.22 -22.28 25.59
C MET A 1 17.67 -21.03 24.93
N THR A 2 16.34 -20.99 24.77
CA THR A 2 15.57 -20.38 23.68
C THR A 2 15.80 -18.90 23.37
N VAL A 3 15.80 -18.59 22.07
CA VAL A 3 15.54 -17.26 21.51
C VAL A 3 14.11 -16.83 21.86
N PRO A 4 13.85 -15.57 22.24
CA PRO A 4 12.51 -15.01 22.15
C PRO A 4 12.26 -14.53 20.71
N LYS A 5 11.32 -15.18 20.01
CA LYS A 5 10.68 -14.64 18.80
C LYS A 5 9.92 -13.37 19.19
N ALA A 6 10.53 -12.21 19.03
CA ALA A 6 9.79 -10.98 18.88
C ALA A 6 9.13 -11.01 17.50
N GLY A 7 7.81 -11.15 17.45
CA GLY A 7 7.05 -10.98 16.23
C GLY A 7 7.14 -9.52 15.80
N ASN A 8 7.71 -9.27 14.63
CA ASN A 8 7.80 -7.96 14.00
C ASN A 8 6.41 -7.38 13.69
N TYR A 9 5.82 -6.60 14.59
CA TYR A 9 4.60 -5.82 14.28
C TYR A 9 4.80 -4.30 14.42
N GLU A 10 6.04 -3.81 14.49
CA GLU A 10 6.33 -2.40 14.75
C GLU A 10 7.38 -1.78 13.81
N ARG A 11 7.36 -2.13 12.52
CA ARG A 11 8.08 -1.35 11.51
C ARG A 11 7.12 -0.41 10.80
N PHE A 12 6.66 0.58 11.55
CA PHE A 12 5.92 1.73 11.03
C PHE A 12 6.90 2.83 10.68
N PHE A 13 7.48 2.74 9.48
CA PHE A 13 8.36 3.78 9.00
C PHE A 13 7.53 4.87 8.32
N MET A 14 7.11 5.87 9.10
CA MET A 14 7.23 7.25 8.59
C MET A 14 8.73 7.57 8.56
N SER A 15 9.45 7.00 7.61
CA SER A 15 10.85 7.31 7.44
C SER A 15 11.03 7.93 6.07
N ASP A 16 11.68 9.08 6.10
CA ASP A 16 12.47 9.68 5.02
C ASP A 16 13.42 8.68 4.30
N ASP A 17 13.47 7.42 4.77
CA ASP A 17 14.32 6.31 4.33
C ASP A 17 13.61 5.35 3.36
N TRP A 18 12.30 5.49 3.09
CA TRP A 18 11.65 4.67 2.07
C TRP A 18 12.33 4.89 0.72
N SER A 19 12.98 3.83 0.21
CA SER A 19 13.72 3.85 -1.04
C SER A 19 13.06 2.94 -2.07
N ASP A 20 13.38 3.15 -3.36
CA ASP A 20 12.91 2.30 -4.46
C ASP A 20 13.22 0.82 -4.24
N GLU A 21 14.31 0.51 -3.52
CA GLU A 21 14.68 -0.85 -3.16
C GLU A 21 13.71 -1.50 -2.16
N ASP A 22 13.21 -0.76 -1.18
CA ASP A 22 12.20 -1.25 -0.23
C ASP A 22 10.87 -1.48 -0.93
N ALA A 23 10.48 -0.54 -1.81
CA ALA A 23 9.32 -0.71 -2.68
C ALA A 23 9.42 -2.02 -3.49
N ARG A 24 10.57 -2.25 -4.14
CA ARG A 24 10.80 -3.45 -4.96
C ARG A 24 10.77 -4.72 -4.13
N LYS A 25 11.36 -4.72 -2.92
CA LYS A 25 11.31 -5.89 -2.02
C LYS A 25 9.87 -6.21 -1.61
N ALA A 26 9.11 -5.21 -1.17
CA ALA A 26 7.72 -5.38 -0.78
C ALA A 26 6.84 -5.83 -1.96
N ALA A 27 7.07 -5.29 -3.15
CA ALA A 27 6.35 -5.71 -4.35
C ALA A 27 6.63 -7.17 -4.73
N VAL A 28 7.88 -7.63 -4.58
CA VAL A 28 8.24 -9.04 -4.79
C VAL A 28 7.53 -9.95 -3.78
N GLU A 29 7.44 -9.55 -2.51
CA GLU A 29 6.70 -10.30 -1.48
C GLU A 29 5.19 -10.37 -1.80
N GLU A 30 4.64 -9.29 -2.35
CA GLU A 30 3.24 -9.20 -2.77
C GLU A 30 2.97 -9.78 -4.19
N GLY A 31 4.00 -10.29 -4.87
CA GLY A 31 3.89 -10.90 -6.21
C GLY A 31 3.63 -9.90 -7.36
N ILE A 32 3.94 -8.62 -7.16
CA ILE A 32 3.75 -7.55 -8.15
C ILE A 32 5.08 -7.15 -8.79
N THR A 33 5.03 -6.81 -10.08
CA THR A 33 6.14 -6.12 -10.76
C THR A 33 5.88 -4.62 -10.76
N LEU A 34 6.71 -3.85 -10.06
CA LEU A 34 6.59 -2.39 -10.06
C LEU A 34 6.88 -1.81 -11.44
N THR A 35 5.91 -1.08 -11.96
CA THR A 35 6.02 -0.22 -13.15
C THR A 35 5.88 1.25 -12.74
N ASP A 36 6.09 2.18 -13.68
CA ASP A 36 5.84 3.60 -13.46
C ASP A 36 4.45 3.89 -12.87
N ASP A 37 3.41 3.20 -13.34
CA ASP A 37 2.05 3.34 -12.82
C ASP A 37 1.92 2.91 -11.35
N HIS A 38 2.66 1.87 -10.96
CA HIS A 38 2.69 1.45 -9.55
C HIS A 38 3.38 2.52 -8.71
N PHE A 39 4.55 3.02 -9.13
CA PHE A 39 5.24 4.10 -8.43
C PHE A 39 4.37 5.36 -8.33
N GLU A 40 3.67 5.75 -9.40
CA GLU A 40 2.74 6.89 -9.38
C GLU A 40 1.64 6.75 -8.30
N MET A 41 1.18 5.52 -8.09
CA MET A 41 0.18 5.17 -7.08
C MET A 41 0.75 5.18 -5.66
N LEU A 42 1.95 4.62 -5.47
CA LEU A 42 2.67 4.64 -4.18
C LEU A 42 2.97 6.08 -3.74
N HIS A 43 3.44 6.91 -4.68
CA HIS A 43 3.70 8.33 -4.42
C HIS A 43 2.40 9.08 -4.14
N ALA A 44 1.29 8.73 -4.80
CA ALA A 44 -0.04 9.30 -4.50
C ALA A 44 -0.43 9.02 -3.04
N LEU A 45 -0.23 7.79 -2.59
CA LEU A 45 -0.51 7.39 -1.22
C LEU A 45 0.40 8.15 -0.24
N GLN A 46 1.70 8.22 -0.49
CA GLN A 46 2.63 8.94 0.38
C GLN A 46 2.28 10.43 0.47
N GLU A 47 1.95 11.07 -0.65
CA GLU A 47 1.51 12.47 -0.67
C GLU A 47 0.20 12.66 0.11
N TYR A 48 -0.76 11.75 -0.05
CA TYR A 48 -2.03 11.79 0.69
C TYR A 48 -1.80 11.67 2.20
N TYR A 49 -0.97 10.72 2.64
CA TYR A 49 -0.63 10.51 4.05
C TYR A 49 0.26 11.64 4.62
N SER A 50 1.03 12.33 3.78
CA SER A 50 1.80 13.52 4.17
C SER A 50 0.88 14.73 4.42
N LYS A 51 -0.22 14.83 3.67
CA LYS A 51 -1.20 15.92 3.78
C LYS A 51 -2.26 15.69 4.86
N HIS A 52 -2.47 14.45 5.29
CA HIS A 52 -3.52 14.07 6.24
C HIS A 52 -2.96 13.30 7.44
N ASP A 53 -3.36 13.66 8.66
CA ASP A 53 -3.05 12.87 9.85
C ASP A 53 -3.59 11.45 9.74
N ILE A 54 -2.79 10.45 10.13
CA ILE A 54 -3.11 9.01 10.06
C ILE A 54 -4.46 8.70 10.74
N ASN A 55 -4.79 9.43 11.81
CA ASN A 55 -6.06 9.28 12.56
C ASN A 55 -7.29 9.83 11.83
N MET A 56 -7.10 10.63 10.79
CA MET A 56 -8.16 11.29 10.02
C MET A 56 -8.30 10.75 8.59
N ILE A 57 -7.57 9.69 8.24
CA ILE A 57 -7.63 9.10 6.90
C ILE A 57 -8.97 8.40 6.69
N ASN A 58 -9.79 8.99 5.81
CA ASN A 58 -11.04 8.40 5.36
C ASN A 58 -10.76 7.50 4.16
N MET A 59 -10.96 6.17 4.32
CA MET A 59 -10.78 5.21 3.22
C MET A 59 -11.63 5.53 2.00
N ARG A 60 -12.84 6.08 2.19
CA ARG A 60 -13.68 6.51 1.07
C ARG A 60 -13.06 7.67 0.30
N GLU A 61 -12.56 8.68 1.00
CA GLU A 61 -11.92 9.83 0.33
C GLU A 61 -10.62 9.45 -0.34
N LEU A 62 -9.82 8.57 0.28
CA LEU A 62 -8.64 8.03 -0.37
C LEU A 62 -8.99 7.25 -1.64
N HIS A 63 -10.03 6.41 -1.58
CA HIS A 63 -10.51 5.67 -2.74
C HIS A 63 -11.01 6.62 -3.84
N ASP A 64 -11.79 7.64 -3.50
CA ASP A 64 -12.29 8.64 -4.46
C ASP A 64 -11.13 9.44 -5.08
N ALA A 65 -10.15 9.88 -4.27
CA ALA A 65 -8.98 10.61 -4.74
C ALA A 65 -8.11 9.77 -5.68
N LEU A 66 -7.92 8.48 -5.40
CA LEU A 66 -7.21 7.57 -6.30
C LEU A 66 -8.01 7.29 -7.57
N GLU A 67 -9.33 7.15 -7.48
CA GLU A 67 -10.20 6.98 -8.65
C GLU A 67 -10.12 8.19 -9.58
N GLU A 68 -10.21 9.40 -9.02
CA GLU A 68 -10.09 10.64 -9.77
C GLU A 68 -8.69 10.80 -10.36
N LYS A 69 -7.64 10.55 -9.57
CA LYS A 69 -6.24 10.64 -10.03
C LYS A 69 -5.96 9.70 -11.19
N PHE A 70 -6.47 8.46 -11.15
CA PHE A 70 -6.25 7.47 -12.21
C PHE A 70 -7.39 7.40 -13.22
N HIS A 71 -8.37 8.30 -13.17
CA HIS A 71 -9.55 8.26 -14.03
C HIS A 71 -9.18 8.17 -15.52
N TYR A 72 -8.15 8.91 -15.92
CA TYR A 72 -7.63 8.93 -17.29
C TYR A 72 -7.00 7.61 -17.76
N LYS A 73 -6.59 6.73 -16.82
CA LYS A 73 -6.07 5.37 -17.09
C LYS A 73 -7.11 4.27 -16.92
N GLY A 74 -8.32 4.61 -16.44
CA GLY A 74 -9.38 3.64 -16.16
C GLY A 74 -9.84 3.60 -14.69
N GLY A 75 -9.38 4.56 -13.88
CA GLY A 75 -9.80 4.76 -12.49
C GLY A 75 -9.48 3.56 -11.60
N MET A 76 -10.39 3.25 -10.68
CA MET A 76 -10.19 2.13 -9.75
C MET A 76 -10.06 0.79 -10.44
N LYS A 77 -10.78 0.56 -11.54
CA LYS A 77 -10.68 -0.70 -12.29
C LYS A 77 -9.25 -0.97 -12.77
N TYR A 78 -8.54 0.06 -13.21
CA TYR A 78 -7.14 -0.05 -13.61
C TYR A 78 -6.24 -0.31 -12.40
N LEU A 79 -6.51 0.36 -11.27
CA LEU A 79 -5.75 0.13 -10.03
C LEU A 79 -5.91 -1.29 -9.47
N TYR A 80 -7.08 -1.92 -9.63
CA TYR A 80 -7.27 -3.34 -9.30
C TYR A 80 -6.53 -4.30 -10.24
N ASP A 81 -6.21 -3.87 -11.47
CA ASP A 81 -5.39 -4.65 -12.41
C ASP A 81 -3.92 -4.62 -12.00
N LEU A 82 -3.43 -3.43 -11.59
CA LEU A 82 -2.08 -3.25 -11.04
C LEU A 82 -1.91 -3.96 -9.69
N PHE A 83 -2.91 -3.82 -8.80
CA PHE A 83 -2.88 -4.32 -7.43
C PHE A 83 -4.05 -5.31 -7.19
N PRO A 84 -3.90 -6.58 -7.59
CA PRO A 84 -4.98 -7.57 -7.52
C PRO A 84 -5.40 -7.94 -6.09
N GLY A 85 -4.51 -7.75 -5.11
CA GLY A 85 -4.79 -7.92 -3.68
C GLY A 85 -5.46 -6.70 -3.03
N GLY A 86 -5.77 -5.67 -3.83
CA GLY A 86 -6.46 -4.47 -3.41
C GLY A 86 -5.55 -3.24 -3.48
N PRO A 87 -5.91 -2.21 -4.26
CA PRO A 87 -5.02 -1.08 -4.52
C PRO A 87 -4.60 -0.35 -3.26
N VAL A 88 -5.55 -0.05 -2.38
CA VAL A 88 -5.24 0.65 -1.13
C VAL A 88 -4.41 -0.22 -0.18
N ALA A 89 -4.80 -1.47 0.05
CA ALA A 89 -4.14 -2.33 1.02
C ALA A 89 -2.72 -2.71 0.59
N GLN A 90 -2.59 -3.19 -0.64
CA GLN A 90 -1.34 -3.63 -1.24
C GLN A 90 -0.43 -2.43 -1.54
N GLY A 91 -0.99 -1.34 -2.06
CA GLY A 91 -0.28 -0.08 -2.26
C GLY A 91 0.28 0.50 -0.96
N CYS A 92 -0.50 0.53 0.13
CA CYS A 92 0.00 1.00 1.42
C CYS A 92 1.14 0.13 1.96
N ARG A 93 1.08 -1.21 1.82
CA ARG A 93 2.17 -2.11 2.23
C ARG A 93 3.46 -1.81 1.47
N ILE A 94 3.36 -1.68 0.14
CA ILE A 94 4.52 -1.44 -0.72
C ILE A 94 5.08 -0.02 -0.52
N ALA A 95 4.20 0.96 -0.26
CA ALA A 95 4.59 2.35 0.00
C ALA A 95 5.19 2.55 1.41
N GLY A 96 5.25 1.50 2.24
CA GLY A 96 5.71 1.59 3.63
C GLY A 96 4.76 2.33 4.57
N LEU A 97 3.49 2.47 4.19
CA LEU A 97 2.49 3.28 4.89
C LEU A 97 1.58 2.47 5.81
N HIS A 98 0.87 3.18 6.70
CA HIS A 98 -0.08 2.55 7.61
C HIS A 98 -1.29 2.05 6.87
N VAL A 99 -1.39 0.74 6.71
CA VAL A 99 -2.61 0.13 6.18
C VAL A 99 -3.73 0.41 7.19
N PRO A 100 -4.75 1.20 6.81
CA PRO A 100 -5.83 1.53 7.73
C PRO A 100 -6.58 0.24 8.07
N THR A 101 -6.99 0.08 9.33
CA THR A 101 -7.60 -1.14 9.88
C THR A 101 -8.76 -1.70 9.03
N GLY A 102 -9.47 -0.88 8.27
CA GLY A 102 -10.56 -1.32 7.39
C GLY A 102 -10.17 -1.68 5.94
N ALA A 103 -8.92 -1.46 5.53
CA ALA A 103 -8.39 -1.93 4.23
C ALA A 103 -7.77 -3.33 4.33
N VAL A 104 -7.53 -3.82 5.55
CA VAL A 104 -6.99 -5.17 5.79
C VAL A 104 -8.12 -6.19 5.64
N ASP A 105 -8.58 -6.45 4.41
CA ASP A 105 -9.37 -7.66 4.17
C ASP A 105 -8.43 -8.86 4.31
N LYS A 106 -8.60 -9.57 5.42
CA LYS A 106 -7.88 -10.78 5.82
C LYS A 106 -8.37 -11.98 4.98
N GLY A 107 -8.51 -11.80 3.66
CA GLY A 107 -9.20 -12.72 2.76
C GLY A 107 -8.38 -13.31 1.62
N PHE A 108 -7.21 -12.75 1.26
CA PHE A 108 -6.43 -13.30 0.15
C PHE A 108 -5.45 -14.40 0.58
N GLY A 109 -5.98 -15.63 0.61
CA GLY A 109 -5.26 -16.80 0.09
C GLY A 109 -4.41 -17.61 1.05
N SER A 110 -5.06 -18.42 1.91
CA SER A 110 -4.57 -19.78 2.11
C SER A 110 -4.65 -20.51 0.78
N VAL A 111 -3.55 -20.59 0.04
CA VAL A 111 -3.41 -21.56 -1.05
C VAL A 111 -2.72 -22.80 -0.49
N ALA A 112 -3.49 -23.88 -0.44
CA ALA A 112 -3.04 -25.25 -0.22
C ALA A 112 -2.30 -25.79 -1.45
#